data_AF-A0A4R5MJ41-F1
#
_entry.id   AF-A0A4R5MJ41-F1
#
_cell.length_a   1.000
_cell.length_b   1.000
_cell.length_c   1.000
_cell.angle_alpha   90.00
_cell.angle_beta   90.00
_cell.angle_gamma   90.00
#
_symmetry.space_group_name_H-M   'P 1'
#
loop_
_entity.id
_entity.type
_entity.pdbx_description
1 polymer ?
#
loop_
_entity_poly.entity_id
_entity_poly.type
_entity_poly.pdbx_seq_one_letter_code
_entity_poly.pdbx_strand_id
1 'polypeptide(L)'
;MKKLITFMIITICANVVLAQQKYFPFVINGKHGITDTLGAEIIKPTYYTSKVIAAKNQIYLKNFSETPDAIFDAKTNTKQFYESVYNNEVKIDDIPYTMIVNKGKRYLLSEESAKIINLKEDYSDFKNVGKYIIAKFYPKFNTSKSATVYKNGVPMPPKIEPYPAENLAVLTNDQTLKLLLKGEFKNFLPLYKAPEETKLEGPKEVEVVLVNLNDINKNPNFDYILFNKVNTHSLCNSKMVLVKTFVLAKANKEMLLAACKKILKQNISTTPNDNYGFSPTVMAAPPSSGRYREDKKEVVVKKPFKPFFYTEKLTSGNTLFALQETEEISNHIFEAKEGVEIFLDKEEHTIRLKIEGKENSEFSFNPKTGVIYLPKSYLTLLGITVI
;
A
#
# COMPACT_ATOMS: atom_id res chain seq x y z
N MET A 1 6.49 26.63 -28.49
CA MET A 1 5.93 27.39 -27.35
C MET A 1 4.89 26.62 -26.53
N LYS A 2 3.92 25.90 -27.13
CA LYS A 2 2.92 25.13 -26.36
C LYS A 2 3.49 24.01 -25.46
N LYS A 3 4.56 23.32 -25.88
CA LYS A 3 5.19 22.23 -25.08
C LYS A 3 6.01 22.73 -23.88
N LEU A 4 6.49 23.97 -23.92
CA LEU A 4 7.31 24.56 -22.84
C LEU A 4 6.43 25.04 -21.66
N ILE A 5 5.22 25.51 -21.97
CA ILE A 5 4.22 25.92 -20.98
C ILE A 5 3.68 24.70 -20.21
N THR A 6 3.48 23.56 -20.88
CA THR A 6 3.04 22.32 -20.21
C THR A 6 4.10 21.78 -19.23
N PHE A 7 5.39 21.86 -19.59
CA PHE A 7 6.48 21.41 -18.72
C PHE A 7 6.61 22.31 -17.47
N MET A 8 6.46 23.63 -17.63
CA MET A 8 6.49 24.60 -16.52
C MET A 8 5.31 24.43 -15.55
N ILE A 9 4.10 24.15 -16.05
CA ILE A 9 2.92 23.91 -15.20
C ILE A 9 3.11 22.64 -14.36
N ILE A 10 3.69 21.58 -14.93
CA ILE A 10 3.96 20.33 -14.20
C ILE A 10 5.03 20.53 -13.12
N THR A 11 6.06 21.35 -13.38
CA THR A 11 7.09 21.64 -12.36
C THR A 11 6.61 22.59 -11.26
N ILE A 12 5.68 23.51 -11.57
CA ILE A 12 5.09 24.40 -10.57
C ILE A 12 4.10 23.63 -9.70
N CYS A 13 3.26 22.76 -10.25
CA CYS A 13 2.33 21.94 -9.46
C CYS A 13 3.03 20.96 -8.51
N ALA A 14 4.18 20.38 -8.91
CA ALA A 14 4.95 19.49 -8.03
C ALA A 14 5.64 20.24 -6.87
N ASN A 15 6.15 21.46 -7.12
CA ASN A 15 6.81 22.26 -6.08
C ASN A 15 5.83 22.94 -5.11
N VAL A 16 4.59 23.24 -5.53
CA VAL A 16 3.58 23.87 -4.66
C VAL A 16 2.96 22.87 -3.67
N VAL A 17 2.89 21.58 -4.02
CA VAL A 17 2.39 20.53 -3.10
C VAL A 17 3.38 20.27 -1.95
N LEU A 18 4.69 20.24 -2.22
CA LEU A 18 5.72 20.09 -1.18
C LEU A 18 5.86 21.34 -0.30
N ALA A 19 5.44 22.52 -0.77
CA ALA A 19 5.44 23.77 0.00
C ALA A 19 4.20 23.98 0.89
N GLN A 20 3.19 23.09 0.84
CA GLN A 20 1.92 23.26 1.56
C GLN A 20 1.66 22.23 2.66
N GLN A 21 2.56 21.29 2.90
CA GLN A 21 2.37 20.33 4.00
C GLN A 21 2.65 21.01 5.34
N LYS A 22 1.60 21.58 5.94
CA LYS A 22 1.65 22.26 7.24
C LYS A 22 1.77 21.30 8.43
N TYR A 23 1.40 20.04 8.22
CA TYR A 23 1.23 19.05 9.28
C TYR A 23 2.06 17.79 9.01
N PHE A 24 2.74 17.32 10.04
CA PHE A 24 3.69 16.22 9.97
C PHE A 24 3.34 15.15 11.00
N PRO A 25 3.33 13.87 10.62
CA PRO A 25 3.28 12.79 11.59
C PRO A 25 4.59 12.77 12.39
N PHE A 26 4.49 12.46 13.68
CA PHE A 26 5.66 12.19 14.53
C PHE A 26 5.37 10.97 15.41
N VAL A 27 6.43 10.32 15.89
CA VAL A 27 6.38 9.10 16.68
C VAL A 27 7.11 9.32 17.99
N ILE A 28 6.44 9.02 19.10
CA ILE A 28 7.02 9.01 20.45
C ILE A 28 6.83 7.63 21.03
N ASN A 29 7.94 6.94 21.30
CA ASN A 29 7.93 5.58 21.88
C ASN A 29 6.95 4.66 21.14
N GLY A 30 7.09 4.60 19.80
CA GLY A 30 6.25 3.82 18.88
C GLY A 30 4.80 4.26 18.70
N LYS A 31 4.38 5.39 19.29
CA LYS A 31 3.05 5.95 19.11
C LYS A 31 3.04 7.18 18.21
N HIS A 32 2.11 7.21 17.27
CA HIS A 32 1.99 8.21 16.23
C HIS A 32 1.05 9.34 16.62
N GLY A 33 1.49 10.57 16.41
CA GLY A 33 0.75 11.83 16.57
C GLY A 33 0.92 12.74 15.36
N ILE A 34 0.37 13.95 15.43
CA ILE A 34 0.49 14.99 14.38
C ILE A 34 0.89 16.31 15.00
N THR A 35 1.89 16.96 14.42
CA THR A 35 2.35 18.30 14.78
C THR A 35 2.30 19.22 13.56
N ASP A 36 2.35 20.53 13.78
CA ASP A 36 2.51 21.52 12.71
C ASP A 36 3.97 21.97 12.54
N THR A 37 4.21 22.85 11.57
CA THR A 37 5.53 23.44 11.29
C THR A 37 6.14 24.22 12.45
N LEU A 38 5.35 24.62 13.46
CA LEU A 38 5.81 25.37 14.63
C LEU A 38 6.06 24.46 15.84
N GLY A 39 5.87 23.15 15.70
CA GLY A 39 5.92 22.21 16.81
C GLY A 39 4.72 22.31 17.75
N ALA A 40 3.56 22.81 17.29
CA ALA A 40 2.33 22.70 18.04
C ALA A 40 1.79 21.26 17.92
N GLU A 41 1.35 20.67 19.03
CA GLU A 41 0.68 19.38 19.01
C GLU A 41 -0.76 19.53 18.51
N ILE A 42 -1.09 18.83 17.43
CA ILE A 42 -2.44 18.83 16.84
C ILE A 42 -3.18 17.56 17.23
N ILE A 43 -2.47 16.42 17.22
CA ILE A 43 -2.96 15.13 17.69
C ILE A 43 -1.87 14.46 18.53
N LYS A 44 -2.25 14.05 19.74
CA LYS A 44 -1.37 13.33 20.68
C LYS A 44 -0.86 12.01 20.08
N PRO A 45 0.37 11.58 20.43
CA PRO A 45 0.94 10.32 20.00
C PRO A 45 0.31 9.13 20.73
N THR A 46 -0.87 8.69 20.29
CA THR A 46 -1.60 7.56 20.87
C THR A 46 -1.90 6.44 19.87
N TYR A 47 -1.68 6.70 18.58
CA TYR A 47 -2.01 5.77 17.50
C TYR A 47 -0.85 4.82 17.22
N TYR A 48 -1.12 3.65 16.67
CA TYR A 48 -0.09 2.67 16.35
C TYR A 48 0.57 2.92 15.00
N THR A 49 -0.15 3.50 14.06
CA THR A 49 0.39 3.81 12.73
C THR A 49 -0.18 5.11 12.20
N SER A 50 0.57 5.76 11.31
CA SER A 50 0.12 6.89 10.50
C SER A 50 0.44 6.66 9.03
N LYS A 51 -0.47 7.01 8.13
CA LYS A 51 -0.23 7.04 6.68
C LYS A 51 -0.62 8.41 6.12
N VAL A 52 0.30 9.05 5.40
CA VAL A 52 0.02 10.29 4.68
C VAL A 52 -0.60 9.97 3.32
N ILE A 53 -1.75 10.57 3.04
CA ILE A 53 -2.46 10.50 1.76
C ILE A 53 -2.29 11.86 1.06
N ALA A 54 -1.16 12.00 0.34
CA ALA A 54 -0.72 13.27 -0.22
C ALA A 54 -1.76 13.89 -1.19
N ALA A 55 -2.37 13.06 -2.06
CA ALA A 55 -3.36 13.53 -3.03
C ALA A 55 -4.56 14.25 -2.38
N LYS A 56 -4.95 13.82 -1.17
CA LYS A 56 -6.05 14.43 -0.41
C LYS A 56 -5.59 15.38 0.68
N ASN A 57 -4.28 15.48 0.93
CA ASN A 57 -3.73 16.21 2.07
C ASN A 57 -4.38 15.71 3.38
N GLN A 58 -4.44 14.39 3.53
CA GLN A 58 -5.02 13.76 4.71
C GLN A 58 -3.97 12.86 5.38
N ILE A 59 -4.07 12.73 6.70
CA ILE A 59 -3.23 11.83 7.48
C ILE A 59 -4.17 10.85 8.18
N TYR A 60 -4.02 9.57 7.85
CA TYR A 60 -4.84 8.50 8.40
C TYR A 60 -4.08 7.89 9.58
N LEU A 61 -4.70 7.90 10.75
CA LEU A 61 -4.17 7.42 12.01
C LEU A 61 -4.96 6.19 12.44
N LYS A 62 -4.26 5.09 12.74
CA LYS A 62 -4.91 3.84 13.14
C LYS A 62 -4.58 3.41 14.54
N ASN A 63 -5.58 2.92 15.23
CA ASN A 63 -5.47 2.27 16.51
C ASN A 63 -5.89 0.80 16.37
N PHE A 64 -5.05 -0.13 16.80
CA PHE A 64 -5.39 -1.55 16.86
C PHE A 64 -6.09 -1.91 18.18
N SER A 65 -6.79 -0.95 18.79
CA SER A 65 -7.43 -1.06 20.10
C SER A 65 -8.90 -0.60 20.04
N GLU A 66 -9.58 -0.50 21.19
CA GLU A 66 -10.96 -0.01 21.27
C GLU A 66 -11.12 1.48 20.91
N THR A 67 -10.02 2.21 20.76
CA THR A 67 -10.07 3.62 20.39
C THR A 67 -10.27 3.78 18.88
N PRO A 68 -11.10 4.74 18.45
CA PRO A 68 -11.42 4.92 17.04
C PRO A 68 -10.20 5.35 16.24
N ASP A 69 -10.16 4.89 14.99
CA ASP A 69 -9.25 5.41 13.98
C ASP A 69 -9.61 6.87 13.65
N ALA A 70 -8.64 7.63 13.14
CA ALA A 70 -8.86 9.02 12.79
C ALA A 70 -8.36 9.35 11.39
N ILE A 71 -9.11 10.17 10.67
CA ILE A 71 -8.64 10.86 9.47
C ILE A 71 -8.52 12.34 9.82
N PHE A 72 -7.31 12.86 9.70
CA PHE A 72 -7.02 14.28 9.84
C PHE A 72 -6.89 14.93 8.46
N ASP A 73 -7.67 15.98 8.21
CA ASP A 73 -7.60 16.78 6.99
C ASP A 73 -6.70 18.00 7.21
N ALA A 74 -5.54 18.00 6.54
CA ALA A 74 -4.52 19.03 6.68
C ALA A 74 -4.92 20.36 6.03
N LYS A 75 -5.91 20.38 5.11
CA LYS A 75 -6.38 21.63 4.50
C LYS A 75 -7.36 22.36 5.40
N THR A 76 -8.31 21.62 5.97
CA THR A 76 -9.38 22.19 6.79
C THR A 76 -9.07 22.18 8.28
N ASN A 77 -7.99 21.52 8.70
CA ASN A 77 -7.63 21.29 10.10
C ASN A 77 -8.75 20.56 10.87
N THR A 78 -9.48 19.67 10.20
CA THR A 78 -10.55 18.88 10.83
C THR A 78 -10.12 17.45 11.06
N LYS A 79 -10.48 16.90 12.21
CA LYS A 79 -10.32 15.47 12.53
C LYS A 79 -11.67 14.77 12.54
N GLN A 80 -11.73 13.60 11.92
CA GLN A 80 -12.92 12.75 11.91
C GLN A 80 -12.54 11.39 12.47
N PHE A 81 -13.39 10.85 13.35
CA PHE A 81 -13.18 9.56 14.00
C PHE A 81 -14.07 8.50 13.36
N TYR A 82 -13.53 7.29 13.21
CA TYR A 82 -14.19 6.14 12.62
C TYR A 82 -13.96 4.90 13.47
N GLU A 83 -14.84 3.91 13.35
CA GLU A 83 -14.68 2.64 14.05
C GLU A 83 -13.41 1.92 13.55
N SER A 84 -13.20 1.92 12.23
CA SER A 84 -11.94 1.44 11.64
C SER A 84 -11.70 1.99 10.23
N VAL A 85 -10.42 2.04 9.85
CA VAL A 85 -9.90 2.55 8.58
C VAL A 85 -8.87 1.55 8.04
N TYR A 86 -9.12 0.94 6.87
CA TYR A 86 -8.19 0.03 6.19
C TYR A 86 -7.71 0.65 4.88
N ASN A 87 -6.40 0.91 4.77
CA ASN A 87 -5.86 1.76 3.71
C ASN A 87 -5.48 0.90 2.51
N ASN A 88 -5.63 1.41 1.29
CA ASN A 88 -5.29 0.71 0.05
C ASN A 88 -5.87 -0.72 0.03
N GLU A 89 -7.12 -0.85 0.47
CA GLU A 89 -7.84 -2.11 0.57
C GLU A 89 -8.12 -2.69 -0.82
N VAL A 90 -8.46 -1.81 -1.77
CA VAL A 90 -8.79 -2.19 -3.14
C VAL A 90 -8.42 -1.07 -4.10
N LYS A 91 -8.00 -1.43 -5.32
CA LYS A 91 -7.84 -0.49 -6.42
C LYS A 91 -9.07 -0.52 -7.33
N ILE A 92 -9.66 0.64 -7.61
CA ILE A 92 -10.77 0.77 -8.56
C ILE A 92 -10.34 1.72 -9.67
N ASP A 93 -10.34 1.25 -10.92
CA ASP A 93 -9.79 2.01 -12.06
C ASP A 93 -8.35 2.50 -11.78
N ASP A 94 -7.50 1.62 -11.22
CA ASP A 94 -6.12 1.87 -10.75
C ASP A 94 -5.97 2.90 -9.60
N ILE A 95 -7.06 3.48 -9.12
CA ILE A 95 -7.07 4.40 -7.97
C ILE A 95 -7.21 3.60 -6.68
N PRO A 96 -6.35 3.80 -5.66
CA PRO A 96 -6.50 3.15 -4.36
C PRO A 96 -7.69 3.70 -3.57
N TYR A 97 -8.43 2.79 -2.93
CA TYR A 97 -9.53 3.09 -2.03
C TYR A 97 -9.25 2.53 -0.64
N THR A 98 -9.59 3.34 0.35
CA THR A 98 -9.58 2.98 1.77
C THR A 98 -10.96 2.49 2.18
N MET A 99 -11.04 1.38 2.90
CA MET A 99 -12.26 0.94 3.56
C MET A 99 -12.45 1.71 4.87
N ILE A 100 -13.65 2.25 5.06
CA ILE A 100 -14.05 2.90 6.30
C ILE A 100 -15.23 2.14 6.89
N VAL A 101 -15.18 1.87 8.20
CA VAL A 101 -16.29 1.36 8.99
C VAL A 101 -16.75 2.45 9.95
N ASN A 102 -18.04 2.77 9.91
CA ASN A 102 -18.62 3.79 10.77
C ASN A 102 -20.10 3.48 11.04
N LYS A 103 -20.49 3.43 12.31
CA LYS A 103 -21.85 3.08 12.75
C LYS A 103 -22.30 1.73 12.17
N GLY A 104 -21.39 0.75 12.12
CA GLY A 104 -21.63 -0.57 11.54
C GLY A 104 -21.84 -0.59 10.02
N LYS A 105 -21.61 0.52 9.31
CA LYS A 105 -21.68 0.59 7.84
C LYS A 105 -20.29 0.65 7.24
N ARG A 106 -20.09 -0.08 6.15
CA ARG A 106 -18.84 -0.10 5.39
C ARG A 106 -18.97 0.67 4.07
N TYR A 107 -17.97 1.50 3.78
CA TYR A 107 -17.86 2.21 2.50
C TYR A 107 -16.41 2.37 2.08
N LEU A 108 -16.19 2.47 0.77
CA LEU A 108 -14.89 2.74 0.19
C LEU A 108 -14.74 4.24 -0.07
N LEU A 109 -13.67 4.83 0.45
CA LEU A 109 -13.29 6.22 0.24
C LEU A 109 -12.08 6.28 -0.69
N SER A 110 -12.19 7.04 -1.78
CA SER A 110 -11.06 7.27 -2.69
C SER A 110 -9.90 7.96 -1.95
N GLU A 111 -8.66 7.52 -2.21
CA GLU A 111 -7.44 8.16 -1.72
C GLU A 111 -7.00 9.34 -2.60
N GLU A 112 -7.62 9.56 -3.76
CA GLU A 112 -7.33 10.68 -4.67
C GLU A 112 -8.43 11.75 -4.70
N SER A 113 -9.69 11.36 -4.50
CA SER A 113 -10.85 12.24 -4.60
C SER A 113 -11.75 12.16 -3.37
N ALA A 114 -12.76 13.03 -3.30
CA ALA A 114 -13.80 12.97 -2.26
C ALA A 114 -14.85 11.87 -2.52
N LYS A 115 -14.65 11.01 -3.54
CA LYS A 115 -15.62 10.00 -3.93
C LYS A 115 -15.77 8.90 -2.87
N ILE A 116 -17.02 8.60 -2.55
CA ILE A 116 -17.43 7.53 -1.64
C ILE A 116 -18.25 6.50 -2.40
N ILE A 117 -17.95 5.23 -2.21
CA ILE A 117 -18.71 4.09 -2.76
C ILE A 117 -19.30 3.32 -1.58
N ASN A 118 -20.62 3.38 -1.44
CA ASN A 118 -21.33 2.59 -0.44
C ASN A 118 -21.39 1.12 -0.87
N LEU A 119 -21.06 0.21 0.04
CA LEU A 119 -21.08 -1.22 -0.26
C LEU A 119 -22.50 -1.77 -0.09
N LYS A 120 -22.90 -2.60 -1.05
CA LYS A 120 -24.22 -3.25 -1.05
C LYS A 120 -24.30 -4.44 -0.10
N GLU A 121 -23.16 -5.06 0.17
CA GLU A 121 -22.99 -6.21 1.07
C GLU A 121 -21.89 -5.89 2.07
N ASP A 122 -21.84 -6.63 3.17
CA ASP A 122 -20.80 -6.51 4.18
C ASP A 122 -19.53 -7.26 3.73
N TYR A 123 -18.88 -6.72 2.69
CA TYR A 123 -17.63 -7.28 2.19
C TYR A 123 -16.53 -7.14 3.25
N SER A 124 -15.83 -8.23 3.54
CA SER A 124 -14.78 -8.32 4.57
C SER A 124 -13.37 -8.15 4.04
N ASP A 125 -13.14 -8.42 2.76
CA ASP A 125 -11.81 -8.43 2.13
C ASP A 125 -11.98 -8.33 0.62
N PHE A 126 -11.00 -7.73 -0.06
CA PHE A 126 -11.00 -7.45 -1.49
C PHE A 126 -9.71 -7.92 -2.15
N LYS A 127 -9.83 -8.43 -3.37
CA LYS A 127 -8.68 -8.79 -4.19
C LYS A 127 -8.88 -8.35 -5.63
N ASN A 128 -7.98 -7.51 -6.12
CA ASN A 128 -7.90 -7.17 -7.54
C ASN A 128 -7.40 -8.38 -8.36
N VAL A 129 -8.17 -8.80 -9.37
CA VAL A 129 -7.85 -9.95 -10.23
C VAL A 129 -8.18 -9.60 -11.68
N GLY A 130 -7.14 -9.31 -12.47
CA GLY A 130 -7.30 -8.72 -13.81
C GLY A 130 -8.18 -7.46 -13.75
N LYS A 131 -9.16 -7.37 -14.65
CA LYS A 131 -10.17 -6.30 -14.69
C LYS A 131 -11.34 -6.44 -13.69
N TYR A 132 -11.24 -7.31 -12.69
CA TYR A 132 -12.31 -7.56 -11.71
C TYR A 132 -11.82 -7.40 -10.29
N ILE A 133 -12.77 -7.28 -9.37
CA ILE A 133 -12.55 -7.32 -7.93
C ILE A 133 -13.28 -8.55 -7.39
N ILE A 134 -12.57 -9.42 -6.68
CA ILE A 134 -13.16 -10.53 -5.95
C ILE A 134 -13.22 -10.15 -4.48
N ALA A 135 -14.42 -10.13 -3.92
CA ALA A 135 -14.66 -9.73 -2.55
C ALA A 135 -15.20 -10.91 -1.73
N LYS A 136 -14.71 -11.06 -0.49
CA LYS A 136 -15.28 -11.98 0.49
C LYS A 136 -16.43 -11.31 1.21
N PHE A 137 -17.48 -12.07 1.52
CA PHE A 137 -18.58 -11.58 2.35
C PHE A 137 -19.20 -12.71 3.15
N TYR A 138 -19.83 -12.34 4.26
CA TYR A 138 -20.69 -13.24 5.02
C TYR A 138 -22.15 -12.94 4.64
N PRO A 139 -22.91 -13.94 4.17
CA PRO A 139 -24.35 -13.77 3.97
C PRO A 139 -25.01 -13.26 5.25
N LYS A 140 -26.01 -12.39 5.10
CA LYS A 140 -26.79 -11.93 6.26
C LYS A 140 -27.37 -13.15 6.98
N PHE A 141 -27.23 -13.17 8.29
CA PHE A 141 -27.83 -14.19 9.13
C PHE A 141 -29.34 -14.11 8.98
N ASN A 142 -29.96 -15.17 8.48
CA ASN A 142 -31.41 -15.28 8.51
C ASN A 142 -31.77 -15.60 9.96
N THR A 143 -32.13 -14.59 10.75
CA THR A 143 -32.65 -14.85 12.09
C THR A 143 -33.93 -15.65 11.94
N SER A 144 -33.88 -16.94 12.28
CA SER A 144 -35.07 -17.77 12.37
C SER A 144 -36.02 -17.13 13.37
N LYS A 145 -37.13 -16.56 12.89
CA LYS A 145 -38.21 -16.12 13.76
C LYS A 145 -38.80 -17.38 14.37
N SER A 146 -38.65 -17.59 15.68
CA SER A 146 -39.32 -18.69 16.37
C SER A 146 -40.82 -18.49 16.23
N ALA A 147 -41.45 -19.27 15.35
CA ALA A 147 -42.90 -19.38 15.24
C ALA A 147 -43.40 -20.70 15.86
N THR A 148 -42.50 -21.51 16.41
CA THR A 148 -42.81 -22.85 16.89
C THR A 148 -43.01 -22.82 18.39
N VAL A 149 -44.18 -23.29 18.83
CA VAL A 149 -44.57 -23.32 20.23
C VAL A 149 -44.58 -24.79 20.67
N TYR A 150 -44.04 -25.09 21.84
CA TYR A 150 -44.17 -26.40 22.47
C TYR A 150 -45.66 -26.74 22.66
N LYS A 151 -46.01 -28.03 22.79
CA LYS A 151 -47.41 -28.47 23.00
C LYS A 151 -48.10 -27.83 24.21
N ASN A 152 -47.33 -27.29 25.16
CA ASN A 152 -47.80 -26.60 26.36
C ASN A 152 -47.94 -25.06 26.19
N GLY A 153 -47.83 -24.53 24.97
CA GLY A 153 -47.99 -23.09 24.71
C GLY A 153 -46.73 -22.25 24.93
N VAL A 154 -45.60 -22.85 25.37
CA VAL A 154 -44.34 -22.13 25.56
C VAL A 154 -43.62 -21.95 24.21
N PRO A 155 -43.17 -20.75 23.83
CA PRO A 155 -42.38 -20.56 22.62
C PRO A 155 -41.09 -21.39 22.68
N MET A 156 -40.80 -22.16 21.63
CA MET A 156 -39.50 -22.82 21.54
C MET A 156 -38.40 -21.77 21.42
N PRO A 157 -37.23 -21.99 22.05
CA PRO A 157 -36.09 -21.15 21.78
C PRO A 157 -35.80 -21.17 20.27
N PRO A 158 -35.45 -20.03 19.65
CA PRO A 158 -35.11 -19.99 18.24
C PRO A 158 -33.99 -21.00 17.98
N LYS A 159 -34.14 -21.77 16.90
CA LYS A 159 -33.12 -22.72 16.48
C LYS A 159 -31.83 -21.95 16.24
N ILE A 160 -30.75 -22.32 16.92
CA ILE A 160 -29.43 -21.75 16.68
C ILE A 160 -29.00 -22.24 15.30
N GLU A 161 -29.05 -21.35 14.31
CA GLU A 161 -28.50 -21.63 13.00
C GLU A 161 -26.98 -21.49 13.04
N PRO A 162 -26.23 -22.32 12.30
CA PRO A 162 -24.79 -22.13 12.17
C PRO A 162 -24.52 -20.77 11.51
N TYR A 163 -23.42 -20.12 11.89
CA TYR A 163 -22.97 -18.91 11.20
C TYR A 163 -22.80 -19.18 9.71
N PRO A 164 -23.34 -18.31 8.83
CA PRO A 164 -23.15 -18.42 7.39
C PRO A 164 -21.68 -18.54 7.04
N ALA A 165 -21.34 -19.48 6.16
CA ALA A 165 -19.98 -19.61 5.67
C ALA A 165 -19.58 -18.37 4.84
N GLU A 166 -18.28 -18.05 4.87
CA GLU A 166 -17.71 -17.03 4.00
C GLU A 166 -17.91 -17.41 2.53
N ASN A 167 -18.36 -16.44 1.73
CA ASN A 167 -18.66 -16.59 0.32
C ASN A 167 -17.87 -15.58 -0.51
N LEU A 168 -17.83 -15.79 -1.83
CA LEU A 168 -17.16 -14.88 -2.77
C LEU A 168 -18.15 -14.21 -3.71
N ALA A 169 -17.89 -12.93 -3.97
CA ALA A 169 -18.55 -12.13 -4.98
C ALA A 169 -17.52 -11.62 -6.00
N VAL A 170 -17.91 -11.58 -7.26
CA VAL A 170 -17.13 -10.96 -8.34
C VAL A 170 -17.83 -9.67 -8.74
N LEU A 171 -17.08 -8.57 -8.66
CA LEU A 171 -17.52 -7.22 -8.94
C LEU A 171 -16.77 -6.69 -10.17
N THR A 172 -17.40 -5.79 -10.92
CA THR A 172 -16.67 -4.98 -11.91
C THR A 172 -15.62 -4.13 -11.21
N ASN A 173 -14.45 -3.98 -11.83
CA ASN A 173 -13.41 -3.08 -11.35
C ASN A 173 -13.67 -1.65 -11.88
N ASP A 174 -14.80 -1.08 -11.49
CA ASP A 174 -15.19 0.28 -11.82
C ASP A 174 -15.92 0.90 -10.62
N GLN A 175 -16.20 2.19 -10.70
CA GLN A 175 -16.86 2.94 -9.62
C GLN A 175 -18.29 2.46 -9.29
N THR A 176 -18.91 1.60 -10.11
CA THR A 176 -20.23 1.04 -9.85
C THR A 176 -20.19 -0.25 -9.02
N LEU A 177 -19.03 -0.94 -9.00
CA LEU A 177 -18.83 -2.25 -8.37
C LEU A 177 -20.00 -3.20 -8.65
N LYS A 178 -20.41 -3.29 -9.91
CA LYS A 178 -21.55 -4.11 -10.33
C LYS A 178 -21.26 -5.57 -10.03
N LEU A 179 -22.17 -6.20 -9.29
CA LEU A 179 -22.11 -7.64 -9.02
C LEU A 179 -22.31 -8.43 -10.31
N LEU A 180 -21.35 -9.29 -10.64
CA LEU A 180 -21.37 -10.17 -11.81
C LEU A 180 -21.66 -11.62 -11.43
N LEU A 181 -21.07 -12.09 -10.33
CA LEU A 181 -21.22 -13.45 -9.83
C LEU A 181 -21.21 -13.42 -8.30
N LYS A 182 -22.06 -14.22 -7.67
CA LYS A 182 -22.12 -14.41 -6.21
C LYS A 182 -22.35 -15.89 -5.93
N GLY A 183 -21.60 -16.48 -5.02
CA GLY A 183 -21.80 -17.89 -4.66
C GLY A 183 -20.96 -18.37 -3.50
N GLU A 184 -21.31 -19.58 -3.03
CA GLU A 184 -20.59 -20.31 -1.98
C GLU A 184 -19.30 -20.92 -2.51
N PHE A 185 -18.36 -20.06 -2.87
CA PHE A 185 -17.05 -20.46 -3.34
C PHE A 185 -16.05 -20.36 -2.20
N LYS A 186 -15.27 -21.41 -1.98
CA LYS A 186 -14.20 -21.41 -0.98
C LYS A 186 -12.97 -20.66 -1.46
N ASN A 187 -12.64 -20.83 -2.74
CA ASN A 187 -11.42 -20.29 -3.36
C ASN A 187 -11.65 -20.07 -4.86
N PHE A 188 -10.72 -19.36 -5.48
CA PHE A 188 -10.66 -19.18 -6.93
C PHE A 188 -9.24 -19.39 -7.47
N LEU A 189 -9.12 -19.73 -8.75
CA LEU A 189 -7.85 -19.92 -9.44
C LEU A 189 -7.91 -19.25 -10.83
N PRO A 190 -7.20 -18.12 -11.05
CA PRO A 190 -7.05 -17.56 -12.39
C PRO A 190 -6.15 -18.45 -13.25
N LEU A 191 -6.50 -18.54 -14.53
CA LEU A 191 -5.87 -19.41 -15.52
C LEU A 191 -5.58 -18.60 -16.78
N TYR A 192 -4.41 -18.83 -17.35
CA TYR A 192 -3.87 -18.11 -18.51
C TYR A 192 -3.55 -19.12 -19.60
N LYS A 193 -3.79 -18.76 -20.85
CA LYS A 193 -3.37 -19.57 -22.00
C LYS A 193 -1.86 -19.57 -22.07
N ALA A 194 -1.27 -20.73 -22.28
CA ALA A 194 0.14 -20.78 -22.65
C ALA A 194 0.31 -20.14 -24.04
N PRO A 195 1.44 -19.47 -24.32
CA PRO A 195 1.77 -19.06 -25.68
C PRO A 195 1.68 -20.27 -26.60
N GLU A 196 1.08 -20.10 -27.79
CA GLU A 196 1.20 -21.12 -28.82
C GLU A 196 2.68 -21.23 -29.18
N GLU A 197 3.25 -22.44 -29.11
CA GLU A 197 4.61 -22.67 -29.62
C GLU A 197 4.58 -22.41 -31.14
N THR A 198 4.94 -21.20 -31.54
CA THR A 198 5.28 -20.92 -32.94
C THR A 198 6.49 -21.78 -33.24
N LYS A 199 6.29 -22.87 -33.99
CA LYS A 199 7.39 -23.60 -34.64
C LYS A 199 8.05 -22.63 -35.60
N LEU A 200 9.06 -21.92 -35.14
CA LEU A 200 9.95 -21.15 -35.99
C LEU A 200 10.79 -22.17 -36.79
N GLU A 201 10.41 -22.40 -38.04
CA GLU A 201 11.29 -23.03 -39.02
C GLU A 201 12.39 -22.02 -39.40
N GLY A 202 13.52 -22.05 -38.69
CA GLY A 202 14.68 -21.21 -39.00
C GLY A 202 15.59 -20.95 -37.78
N PRO A 203 16.85 -20.52 -38.00
CA PRO A 203 17.76 -20.21 -36.91
C PRO A 203 17.19 -19.08 -36.03
N LYS A 204 17.18 -19.31 -34.71
CA LYS A 204 16.61 -18.45 -33.67
C LYS A 204 17.03 -16.98 -33.82
N GLU A 205 16.17 -16.14 -34.39
CA GLU A 205 16.23 -14.71 -34.12
C GLU A 205 15.67 -14.47 -32.71
N VAL A 206 16.49 -13.86 -31.86
CA VAL A 206 16.11 -13.46 -30.51
C VAL A 206 15.08 -12.36 -30.64
N GLU A 207 13.81 -12.68 -30.40
CA GLU A 207 12.73 -11.70 -30.37
C GLU A 207 12.91 -10.83 -29.12
N VAL A 208 13.44 -9.62 -29.30
CA VAL A 208 13.56 -8.61 -28.24
C VAL A 208 12.16 -8.09 -27.94
N VAL A 209 11.51 -8.69 -26.94
CA VAL A 209 10.23 -8.19 -26.43
C VAL A 209 10.52 -6.92 -25.61
N LEU A 210 10.20 -5.76 -26.18
CA LEU A 210 10.19 -4.49 -25.46
C LEU A 210 9.06 -4.51 -24.43
N VAL A 211 9.40 -4.84 -23.18
CA VAL A 211 8.46 -4.76 -22.06
C VAL A 211 8.26 -3.29 -21.69
N ASN A 212 7.04 -2.79 -21.84
CA ASN A 212 6.68 -1.48 -21.33
C ASN A 212 6.69 -1.54 -19.78
N LEU A 213 7.59 -0.80 -19.14
CA LEU A 213 7.73 -0.76 -17.67
C LEU A 213 6.41 -0.39 -16.97
N ASN A 214 5.50 0.32 -17.66
CA ASN A 214 4.19 0.69 -17.13
C ASN A 214 3.22 -0.50 -16.98
N ASP A 215 3.49 -1.65 -17.61
CA ASP A 215 2.64 -2.85 -17.52
C ASP A 215 3.11 -3.84 -16.44
N ILE A 216 4.29 -3.64 -15.85
CA ILE A 216 4.84 -4.50 -14.78
C ILE A 216 3.97 -4.45 -13.50
N ASN A 217 3.31 -3.31 -13.25
CA ASN A 217 2.50 -3.10 -12.06
C ASN A 217 1.01 -3.42 -12.27
N LYS A 218 0.58 -3.84 -13.47
CA LYS A 218 -0.82 -4.17 -13.74
C LYS A 218 -1.08 -5.64 -13.50
N ASN A 219 -2.20 -5.95 -12.84
CA ASN A 219 -2.64 -7.34 -12.73
C ASN A 219 -3.03 -7.86 -14.12
N PRO A 220 -2.34 -8.88 -14.66
CA PRO A 220 -2.63 -9.39 -15.98
C PRO A 220 -4.05 -9.97 -16.04
N ASN A 221 -4.71 -9.76 -17.16
CA ASN A 221 -6.02 -10.34 -17.39
C ASN A 221 -5.88 -11.85 -17.55
N PHE A 222 -6.67 -12.61 -16.79
CA PHE A 222 -6.78 -14.05 -16.98
C PHE A 222 -7.66 -14.37 -18.18
N ASP A 223 -7.41 -15.51 -18.81
CA ASP A 223 -8.25 -16.04 -19.89
C ASP A 223 -9.45 -16.80 -19.32
N TYR A 224 -9.24 -17.50 -18.20
CA TYR A 224 -10.26 -18.24 -17.48
C TYR A 224 -10.07 -18.10 -15.97
N ILE A 225 -11.13 -18.35 -15.22
CA ILE A 225 -11.07 -18.40 -13.75
C ILE A 225 -11.91 -19.57 -13.28
N LEU A 226 -11.37 -20.35 -12.35
CA LEU A 226 -12.04 -21.47 -11.73
C LEU A 226 -12.50 -21.08 -10.33
N PHE A 227 -13.78 -21.19 -10.05
CA PHE A 227 -14.33 -21.05 -8.71
C PHE A 227 -14.58 -22.43 -8.10
N ASN A 228 -14.04 -22.67 -6.90
CA ASN A 228 -14.12 -23.96 -6.22
C ASN A 228 -15.18 -23.93 -5.10
N LYS A 229 -16.11 -24.90 -5.13
CA LYS A 229 -17.07 -25.21 -4.06
C LYS A 229 -16.92 -26.67 -3.62
N VAL A 230 -15.99 -26.94 -2.71
CA VAL A 230 -15.73 -28.27 -2.12
C VAL A 230 -15.42 -29.33 -3.18
N ASN A 231 -16.45 -29.99 -3.72
CA ASN A 231 -16.34 -31.00 -4.76
C ASN A 231 -16.87 -30.51 -6.11
N THR A 232 -17.55 -29.37 -6.19
CA THR A 232 -18.12 -28.81 -7.43
C THR A 232 -17.34 -27.57 -7.83
N HIS A 233 -16.93 -27.50 -9.09
CA HIS A 233 -16.07 -26.44 -9.60
C HIS A 233 -16.70 -25.80 -10.83
N SER A 234 -16.66 -24.47 -10.92
CA SER A 234 -17.24 -23.69 -12.01
C SER A 234 -16.14 -22.94 -12.75
N LEU A 235 -15.91 -23.30 -14.01
CA LEU A 235 -14.93 -22.67 -14.88
C LEU A 235 -15.62 -21.59 -15.71
N CYS A 236 -15.17 -20.34 -15.58
CA CYS A 236 -15.66 -19.20 -16.34
C CYS A 236 -14.56 -18.65 -17.25
N ASN A 237 -14.93 -17.96 -18.33
CA ASN A 237 -13.98 -17.24 -19.18
C ASN A 237 -13.68 -15.83 -18.63
N SER A 238 -12.81 -15.09 -19.32
CA SER A 238 -12.40 -13.70 -19.00
C SER A 238 -13.54 -12.66 -19.02
N LYS A 239 -14.74 -13.05 -19.45
CA LYS A 239 -15.97 -12.24 -19.42
C LYS A 239 -16.94 -12.69 -18.31
N MET A 240 -16.52 -13.58 -17.41
CA MET A 240 -17.34 -14.21 -16.36
C MET A 240 -18.50 -15.07 -16.88
N VAL A 241 -18.44 -15.52 -18.15
CA VAL A 241 -19.42 -16.45 -18.69
C VAL A 241 -19.00 -17.87 -18.32
N LEU A 242 -19.95 -18.65 -17.78
CA LEU A 242 -19.72 -20.05 -17.42
C LEU A 242 -19.38 -20.87 -18.67
N VAL A 243 -18.21 -21.50 -18.65
CA VAL A 243 -17.76 -22.44 -19.68
C VAL A 243 -18.24 -23.84 -19.34
N LYS A 244 -18.00 -24.29 -18.09
CA LYS A 244 -18.40 -25.61 -17.62
C LYS A 244 -18.41 -25.72 -16.10
N THR A 245 -19.34 -26.50 -15.57
CA THR A 245 -19.31 -27.01 -14.19
C THR A 245 -18.89 -28.47 -14.19
N PHE A 246 -18.05 -28.87 -13.24
CA PHE A 246 -17.61 -30.26 -13.09
C PHE A 246 -17.41 -30.62 -11.61
N VAL A 247 -17.47 -31.92 -11.32
CA VAL A 247 -17.32 -32.45 -9.96
C VAL A 247 -15.98 -33.17 -9.84
N LEU A 248 -15.21 -32.81 -8.82
CA LEU A 248 -13.94 -33.45 -8.48
C LEU A 248 -13.76 -33.40 -6.95
N ALA A 249 -13.84 -34.57 -6.31
CA ALA A 249 -13.75 -34.68 -4.87
C ALA A 249 -12.29 -34.53 -4.38
N LYS A 250 -12.10 -33.85 -3.23
CA LYS A 250 -10.78 -33.63 -2.59
C LYS A 250 -9.72 -33.10 -3.56
N ALA A 251 -10.13 -32.27 -4.53
CA ALA A 251 -9.27 -31.79 -5.59
C ALA A 251 -8.18 -30.83 -5.04
N ASN A 252 -6.92 -31.12 -5.36
CA ASN A 252 -5.82 -30.18 -5.15
C ASN A 252 -5.64 -29.27 -6.40
N LYS A 253 -4.74 -28.28 -6.31
CA LYS A 253 -4.51 -27.30 -7.39
C LYS A 253 -4.12 -27.95 -8.73
N GLU A 254 -3.27 -28.98 -8.70
CA GLU A 254 -2.78 -29.68 -9.90
C GLU A 254 -3.89 -30.47 -10.60
N MET A 255 -4.70 -31.20 -9.81
CA MET A 255 -5.85 -31.94 -10.33
C MET A 255 -6.88 -31.00 -10.98
N LEU A 256 -7.13 -29.83 -10.36
CA LEU A 256 -8.00 -28.80 -10.93
C LEU A 256 -7.45 -28.24 -12.24
N LEU A 257 -6.15 -27.97 -12.30
CA LEU A 257 -5.48 -27.49 -13.51
C LEU A 257 -5.57 -28.54 -14.65
N ALA A 258 -5.28 -29.81 -14.36
CA ALA A 258 -5.39 -30.90 -15.33
C ALA A 258 -6.82 -31.07 -15.86
N ALA A 259 -7.83 -31.00 -14.98
CA ALA A 259 -9.22 -31.03 -15.38
C ALA A 259 -9.58 -29.87 -16.31
N CYS A 260 -9.12 -28.65 -16.00
CA CYS A 260 -9.34 -27.48 -16.85
C CYS A 260 -8.65 -27.60 -18.21
N LYS A 261 -7.40 -28.09 -18.28
CA LYS A 261 -6.69 -28.39 -19.53
C LYS A 261 -7.50 -29.33 -20.42
N LYS A 262 -8.05 -30.41 -19.85
CA LYS A 262 -8.88 -31.39 -20.57
C LYS A 262 -10.20 -30.79 -21.07
N ILE A 263 -10.87 -29.98 -20.25
CA ILE A 263 -12.14 -29.33 -20.63
C ILE A 263 -11.94 -28.33 -21.75
N LEU A 264 -10.89 -27.51 -21.65
CA LEU A 264 -10.61 -26.45 -22.60
C LEU A 264 -9.87 -26.93 -23.86
N LYS A 265 -9.30 -28.15 -23.83
CA LYS A 265 -8.45 -28.72 -24.89
C LYS A 265 -7.30 -27.80 -25.30
N GLN A 266 -6.73 -27.09 -24.33
CA GLN A 266 -5.63 -26.15 -24.56
C GLN A 266 -4.67 -26.16 -23.37
N ASN A 267 -3.41 -25.81 -23.61
CA ASN A 267 -2.44 -25.61 -22.55
C ASN A 267 -2.77 -24.32 -21.80
N ILE A 268 -2.86 -24.46 -20.48
CA ILE A 268 -3.12 -23.35 -19.56
C ILE A 268 -2.15 -23.40 -18.38
N SER A 269 -1.85 -22.24 -17.83
CA SER A 269 -1.02 -22.05 -16.64
C SER A 269 -1.80 -21.32 -15.55
N THR A 270 -1.33 -21.43 -14.31
CA THR A 270 -1.83 -20.62 -13.18
C THR A 270 -1.04 -19.32 -13.01
N THR A 271 0.00 -19.15 -13.82
CA THR A 271 0.84 -17.96 -13.88
C THR A 271 0.59 -17.22 -15.20
N PRO A 272 0.51 -15.89 -15.18
CA PRO A 272 0.18 -15.07 -16.34
C PRO A 272 1.20 -15.14 -17.47
N ASN A 273 2.37 -15.73 -17.22
CA ASN A 273 3.43 -15.83 -18.19
C ASN A 273 4.47 -16.87 -17.74
N ASP A 274 4.42 -18.09 -18.28
CA ASP A 274 5.45 -19.12 -17.99
C ASP A 274 6.81 -18.79 -18.66
N ASN A 275 6.88 -17.72 -19.47
CA ASN A 275 8.13 -17.20 -20.04
C ASN A 275 8.96 -16.38 -19.05
N TYR A 276 8.43 -16.00 -17.88
CA TYR A 276 9.24 -15.44 -16.79
C TYR A 276 9.66 -16.55 -15.82
N GLY A 277 10.34 -17.57 -16.35
CA GLY A 277 11.31 -18.28 -15.53
C GLY A 277 12.34 -17.25 -15.07
N PHE A 278 12.21 -16.75 -13.84
CA PHE A 278 13.31 -16.07 -13.17
C PHE A 278 14.43 -17.10 -12.96
N SER A 279 15.23 -17.36 -13.98
CA SER A 279 16.64 -17.57 -13.75
C SER A 279 17.23 -16.21 -13.34
N PRO A 280 18.06 -16.15 -12.29
CA PRO A 280 18.76 -14.91 -11.97
C PRO A 280 19.58 -14.53 -13.19
N THR A 281 19.18 -13.45 -13.85
CA THR A 281 20.01 -12.81 -14.86
C THR A 281 21.19 -12.25 -14.10
N VAL A 282 22.30 -12.97 -14.14
CA VAL A 282 23.60 -12.41 -13.83
C VAL A 282 23.73 -11.21 -14.76
N MET A 283 23.72 -10.00 -14.20
CA MET A 283 24.06 -8.80 -14.94
C MET A 283 25.45 -9.03 -15.52
N ALA A 284 25.52 -9.40 -16.79
CA ALA A 284 26.77 -9.45 -17.52
C ALA A 284 27.33 -8.03 -17.48
N ALA A 285 28.48 -7.88 -16.83
CA ALA A 285 29.22 -6.64 -16.80
C ALA A 285 29.42 -6.14 -18.25
N PRO A 286 29.28 -4.83 -18.51
CA PRO A 286 29.57 -4.29 -19.82
C PRO A 286 31.02 -4.62 -20.20
N PRO A 287 31.30 -4.89 -21.49
CA PRO A 287 32.66 -5.18 -21.93
C PRO A 287 33.57 -4.01 -21.59
N SER A 288 34.65 -4.32 -20.87
CA SER A 288 35.77 -3.44 -20.57
C SER A 288 36.41 -2.97 -21.87
N SER A 289 35.94 -1.85 -22.41
CA SER A 289 36.69 -1.09 -23.42
C SER A 289 37.89 -0.44 -22.72
N GLY A 290 39.08 -1.03 -22.91
CA GLY A 290 40.35 -0.43 -22.51
C GLY A 290 40.50 0.94 -23.17
N ARG A 291 40.42 2.00 -22.37
CA ARG A 291 40.79 3.35 -22.79
C ARG A 291 42.23 3.60 -22.38
N TYR A 292 43.07 3.80 -23.39
CA TYR A 292 44.37 4.44 -23.29
C TYR A 292 44.28 5.71 -22.42
N ARG A 293 45.12 5.80 -21.40
CA ARG A 293 45.39 7.04 -20.67
C ARG A 293 46.27 7.93 -21.55
N GLU A 294 45.69 8.99 -22.09
CA GLU A 294 46.45 10.22 -22.35
C GLU A 294 46.29 11.12 -21.11
N ASP A 295 47.42 11.46 -20.48
CA ASP A 295 47.49 12.39 -19.37
C ASP A 295 47.10 13.81 -19.83
N LYS A 296 45.80 14.10 -19.83
CA LYS A 296 45.32 15.49 -19.81
C LYS A 296 45.26 15.94 -18.37
N LYS A 297 46.09 16.94 -18.03
CA LYS A 297 45.99 17.72 -16.79
C LYS A 297 44.54 18.21 -16.62
N GLU A 298 43.79 17.56 -15.74
CA GLU A 298 42.49 18.05 -15.31
C GLU A 298 42.69 19.37 -14.57
N VAL A 299 42.12 20.44 -15.14
CA VAL A 299 41.89 21.67 -14.39
C VAL A 299 40.95 21.29 -13.25
N VAL A 300 41.43 21.38 -12.02
CA VAL A 300 40.64 21.14 -10.81
C VAL A 300 39.59 22.24 -10.72
N VAL A 301 38.44 22.02 -11.35
CA VAL A 301 37.26 22.86 -11.12
C VAL A 301 36.76 22.51 -9.71
N LYS A 302 36.99 23.40 -8.74
CA LYS A 302 36.50 23.25 -7.37
C LYS A 302 34.98 23.04 -7.45
N LYS A 303 34.50 21.83 -7.11
CA LYS A 303 33.06 21.53 -7.11
C LYS A 303 32.38 22.49 -6.12
N PRO A 304 31.22 23.09 -6.46
CA PRO A 304 30.52 23.95 -5.54
C PRO A 304 30.14 23.16 -4.29
N PHE A 305 30.37 23.75 -3.13
CA PHE A 305 29.99 23.18 -1.84
C PHE A 305 28.48 22.95 -1.82
N LYS A 306 28.04 21.75 -1.40
CA LYS A 306 26.63 21.40 -1.28
C LYS A 306 26.29 21.25 0.20
N PRO A 307 25.33 22.04 0.74
CA PRO A 307 24.91 21.90 2.14
C PRO A 307 24.48 20.48 2.46
N PHE A 308 24.81 20.01 3.67
CA PHE A 308 24.43 18.68 4.13
C PHE A 308 24.23 18.62 5.64
N PHE A 309 23.28 17.79 6.06
CA PHE A 309 23.08 17.46 7.46
C PHE A 309 24.05 16.36 7.90
N TYR A 310 24.51 16.46 9.14
CA TYR A 310 25.38 15.48 9.77
C TYR A 310 25.07 15.32 11.27
N THR A 311 25.56 14.21 11.82
CA THR A 311 25.53 13.92 13.26
C THR A 311 26.95 13.70 13.74
N GLU A 312 27.32 14.26 14.89
CA GLU A 312 28.66 14.14 15.46
C GLU A 312 28.59 13.84 16.96
N LYS A 313 29.38 12.86 17.42
CA LYS A 313 29.48 12.57 18.85
C LYS A 313 30.50 13.51 19.48
N LEU A 314 30.04 14.35 20.42
CA LEU A 314 30.85 15.32 21.13
C LEU A 314 31.68 14.64 22.23
N THR A 315 32.73 15.33 22.69
CA THR A 315 33.58 14.90 23.81
C THR A 315 32.81 14.73 25.12
N SER A 316 31.69 15.44 25.26
CA SER A 316 30.75 15.33 26.39
C SER A 316 29.95 14.02 26.40
N GLY A 317 30.01 13.20 25.34
CA GLY A 317 29.19 12.01 25.16
C GLY A 317 27.85 12.27 24.45
N ASN A 318 27.43 13.54 24.34
CA ASN A 318 26.25 13.96 23.59
C ASN A 318 26.44 13.76 22.09
N THR A 319 25.34 13.67 21.34
CA THR A 319 25.36 13.66 19.88
C THR A 319 24.74 14.96 19.34
N LEU A 320 25.51 15.71 18.56
CA LEU A 320 25.07 16.92 17.86
C LEU A 320 24.41 16.54 16.54
N PHE A 321 23.31 17.21 16.21
CA PHE A 321 22.74 17.28 14.86
C PHE A 321 22.91 18.70 14.32
N ALA A 322 23.52 18.82 13.14
CA ALA A 322 23.88 20.11 12.56
C ALA A 322 23.74 20.13 11.03
N LEU A 323 23.62 21.34 10.49
CA LEU A 323 23.63 21.62 9.05
C LEU A 323 24.95 22.31 8.69
N GLN A 324 25.76 21.66 7.86
CA GLN A 324 26.90 22.31 7.24
C GLN A 324 26.40 23.12 6.04
N GLU A 325 26.35 24.45 6.16
CA GLU A 325 25.84 25.36 5.11
C GLU A 325 26.92 25.72 4.08
N THR A 326 28.16 25.91 4.55
CA THR A 326 29.34 26.20 3.71
C THR A 326 30.56 25.44 4.24
N GLU A 327 31.75 25.59 3.64
CA GLU A 327 32.99 25.01 4.19
C GLU A 327 33.32 25.54 5.61
N GLU A 328 32.79 26.72 5.98
CA GLU A 328 33.14 27.43 7.22
C GLU A 328 31.96 27.55 8.21
N ILE A 329 30.73 27.53 7.70
CA ILE A 329 29.52 27.75 8.50
C ILE A 329 28.85 26.41 8.79
N SER A 330 28.86 26.02 10.06
CA SER A 330 28.04 24.95 10.61
C SER A 330 26.99 25.53 11.55
N ASN A 331 25.73 25.19 11.30
CA ASN A 331 24.60 25.59 12.11
C ASN A 331 24.17 24.41 13.00
N HIS A 332 24.38 24.56 14.31
CA HIS A 332 24.04 23.55 15.30
C HIS A 332 22.54 23.62 15.60
N ILE A 333 21.82 22.51 15.44
CA ILE A 333 20.35 22.51 15.50
C ILE A 333 19.87 21.95 16.85
N PHE A 334 20.36 20.77 17.24
CA PHE A 334 20.07 20.22 18.57
C PHE A 334 21.15 19.25 19.02
N GLU A 335 21.21 19.04 20.34
CA GLU A 335 22.00 17.99 20.96
C GLU A 335 21.10 16.94 21.61
N ALA A 336 21.43 15.67 21.42
CA ALA A 336 20.87 14.57 22.18
C ALA A 336 21.86 14.13 23.27
N LYS A 337 21.34 13.88 24.47
CA LYS A 337 22.13 13.43 25.62
C LYS A 337 22.81 12.08 25.35
N GLU A 338 23.88 11.82 26.10
CA GLU A 338 24.51 10.50 26.16
C GLU A 338 23.46 9.40 26.38
N GLY A 339 23.59 8.29 25.62
CA GLY A 339 22.64 7.17 25.63
C GLY A 339 21.46 7.28 24.65
N VAL A 340 21.32 8.40 23.93
CA VAL A 340 20.37 8.56 22.83
C VAL A 340 21.07 8.37 21.49
N GLU A 341 20.72 7.33 20.75
CA GLU A 341 21.24 7.10 19.39
C GLU A 341 20.39 7.86 18.37
N ILE A 342 21.04 8.64 17.49
CA ILE A 342 20.39 9.39 16.40
C ILE A 342 20.67 8.68 15.07
N PHE A 343 19.59 8.38 14.33
CA PHE A 343 19.64 7.91 12.95
C PHE A 343 19.02 8.97 12.05
N LEU A 344 19.81 9.46 11.10
CA LEU A 344 19.40 10.49 10.15
C LEU A 344 19.04 9.84 8.81
N ASP A 345 17.79 9.98 8.39
CA ASP A 345 17.35 9.68 7.03
C ASP A 345 17.37 10.96 6.20
N LYS A 346 18.33 11.04 5.27
CA LYS A 346 18.52 12.22 4.43
C LYS A 346 17.54 12.25 3.25
N GLU A 347 16.98 11.12 2.86
CA GLU A 347 16.06 11.02 1.72
C GLU A 347 14.64 11.40 2.13
N GLU A 348 14.18 10.87 3.25
CA GLU A 348 12.84 11.15 3.79
C GLU A 348 12.82 12.38 4.73
N HIS A 349 13.98 12.97 5.00
CA HIS A 349 14.15 14.11 5.92
C HIS A 349 13.55 13.85 7.30
N THR A 350 13.88 12.67 7.86
CA THR A 350 13.44 12.24 9.18
C THR A 350 14.62 11.95 10.10
N ILE A 351 14.39 12.12 11.40
CA ILE A 351 15.30 11.74 12.46
C ILE A 351 14.61 10.68 13.29
N ARG A 352 15.27 9.54 13.44
CA ARG A 352 14.87 8.48 14.36
C ARG A 352 15.80 8.47 15.56
N LEU A 353 15.21 8.40 16.75
CA LEU A 353 15.90 8.27 18.02
C LEU A 353 15.65 6.91 18.62
N LYS A 354 16.71 6.31 19.15
CA LYS A 354 16.64 5.08 19.91
C LYS A 354 17.23 5.31 21.31
N ILE A 355 16.44 4.94 22.31
CA ILE A 355 16.78 5.03 23.73
C ILE A 355 16.63 3.63 24.30
N GLU A 356 17.62 3.17 25.07
CA GLU A 356 17.58 1.84 25.66
C GLU A 356 16.30 1.61 26.48
N GLY A 357 15.68 0.45 26.32
CA GLY A 357 14.45 0.08 27.01
C GLY A 357 13.17 0.79 26.51
N LYS A 358 13.24 1.58 25.43
CA LYS A 358 12.09 2.25 24.82
C LYS A 358 11.92 1.85 23.35
N GLU A 359 10.70 1.95 22.86
CA GLU A 359 10.42 1.91 21.42
C GLU A 359 10.98 3.17 20.74
N ASN A 360 11.24 3.07 19.43
CA ASN A 360 11.82 4.17 18.68
C ASN A 360 10.89 5.38 18.63
N SER A 361 11.51 6.57 18.56
CA SER A 361 10.81 7.83 18.28
C SER A 361 11.30 8.38 16.95
N GLU A 362 10.46 9.08 16.21
CA GLU A 362 10.76 9.54 14.86
C GLU A 362 10.04 10.86 14.56
N PHE A 363 10.69 11.81 13.92
CA PHE A 363 10.07 13.07 13.50
C PHE A 363 10.78 13.65 12.27
N SER A 364 10.03 14.41 11.48
CA SER A 364 10.57 15.09 10.30
C SER A 364 11.28 16.39 10.65
N PHE A 365 12.11 16.89 9.74
CA PHE A 365 12.73 18.21 9.82
C PHE A 365 12.66 18.94 8.48
N ASN A 366 12.88 20.25 8.50
CA ASN A 366 12.93 21.06 7.30
C ASN A 366 14.21 20.78 6.50
N PRO A 367 14.14 20.33 5.24
CA PRO A 367 15.34 19.98 4.46
C PRO A 367 16.23 21.17 4.09
N LYS A 368 15.76 22.40 4.28
CA LYS A 368 16.54 23.62 4.02
C LYS A 368 17.12 24.22 5.29
N THR A 369 16.36 24.24 6.38
CA THR A 369 16.74 24.96 7.61
C THR A 369 17.10 24.04 8.77
N GLY A 370 16.78 22.75 8.71
CA GLY A 370 16.99 21.81 9.81
C GLY A 370 15.98 21.91 10.94
N VAL A 371 15.04 22.87 10.91
CA VAL A 371 14.00 23.04 11.92
C VAL A 371 13.23 21.73 12.09
N ILE A 372 13.23 21.19 13.31
CA ILE A 372 12.56 19.93 13.62
C ILE A 372 11.05 20.14 13.81
N TYR A 373 10.25 19.21 13.30
CA TYR A 373 8.80 19.20 13.48
C TYR A 373 8.44 18.24 14.60
N LEU A 374 8.53 18.73 15.83
CA LEU A 374 8.30 17.96 17.04
C LEU A 374 7.76 18.87 18.15
N PRO A 375 6.71 18.47 18.89
CA PRO A 375 6.23 19.28 20.00
C PRO A 375 7.24 19.43 21.13
N LYS A 376 7.39 20.66 21.64
CA LYS A 376 8.36 21.01 22.70
C LYS A 376 8.20 20.17 23.95
N SER A 377 6.98 19.73 24.27
CA SER A 377 6.68 18.85 25.40
C SER A 377 7.41 17.50 25.37
N TYR A 378 7.91 17.07 24.21
CA TYR A 378 8.59 15.80 24.04
C TYR A 378 10.13 15.89 24.01
N LEU A 379 10.70 17.10 23.93
CA LEU A 379 12.16 17.27 23.85
C LEU A 379 12.88 16.68 25.06
N THR A 380 12.43 17.01 26.27
CA THR A 380 13.01 16.50 27.52
C THR A 380 12.84 14.99 27.65
N LEU A 381 11.70 14.45 27.22
CA LEU A 381 11.41 13.00 27.24
C LEU A 381 12.38 12.22 26.34
N LEU A 382 12.76 12.83 25.21
CA LEU A 382 13.67 12.28 24.22
C LEU A 382 15.14 12.60 24.51
N GLY A 383 15.43 13.36 25.57
CA GLY A 383 16.79 13.77 25.91
C GLY A 383 17.40 14.74 24.89
N ILE A 384 16.58 15.54 24.20
CA ILE A 384 17.03 16.54 23.22
C ILE A 384 16.97 17.95 23.80
N THR A 385 17.98 18.76 23.45
CA THR A 385 18.00 20.22 23.64
C THR A 385 18.21 20.90 22.29
N VAL A 386 17.25 21.71 21.84
CA VAL A 386 17.38 22.55 20.63
C VAL A 386 18.29 23.74 20.95
N ILE A 387 19.18 24.10 20.03
CA ILE A 387 20.21 25.15 20.17
C ILE A 387 19.73 26.47 19.57
#